data_AF-A0A6M3LWN1-F1
#
_entry.id   AF-A0A6M3LWN1-F1
#
_cell.length_a   1.000
_cell.length_b   1.000
_cell.length_c   1.000
_cell.angle_alpha   90.00
_cell.angle_beta   90.00
_cell.angle_gamma   90.00
#
_symmetry.space_group_name_H-M   'P 1'
#
loop_
_entity.id
_entity.type
_entity.pdbx_description
1 polymer ?
#
loop_
_entity_poly.entity_id
_entity_poly.type
_entity_poly.pdbx_seq_one_letter_code
_entity_poly.pdbx_strand_id
1 'polypeptide(L)'
;MEYLRREPKPGDPKHTLAINLKHALPKIKGDKIIIIEDDEYYAPTYIEEMSRHLENHKVVGIMHSKYYHLPSGGYVQMGNSQHASLAQTAFKGSFMPELSRFIEIGMIKDWLDCQIWAALKTSRHPRPTNMLTPRSLRIIQNKIAASKNGQSFLFVDSDKPLYLGIKGLPGRPGIGQGHNVGMYRTRDSATRDILKSWVPEDYQIYIDVINGKLTENNYREYFGW
;
A
#
# COMPACT_ATOMS: atom_id res chain seq x y z
N MET A 1 -17.24 -2.54 -15.56
CA MET A 1 -15.79 -2.48 -15.28
C MET A 1 -15.08 -2.15 -16.59
N GLU A 2 -14.28 -1.09 -16.62
CA GLU A 2 -13.47 -0.73 -17.80
C GLU A 2 -12.07 -1.30 -17.59
N TYR A 3 -11.58 -2.12 -18.52
CA TYR A 3 -10.24 -2.69 -18.47
C TYR A 3 -9.31 -1.91 -19.40
N LEU A 4 -8.27 -1.31 -18.82
CA LEU A 4 -7.28 -0.51 -19.54
C LEU A 4 -5.91 -1.17 -19.39
N ARG A 5 -5.36 -1.63 -20.50
CA ARG A 5 -4.01 -2.21 -20.55
C ARG A 5 -3.19 -1.46 -21.58
N ARG A 6 -2.06 -0.91 -21.15
CA ARG A 6 -1.06 -0.36 -22.05
C ARG A 6 -0.19 -1.52 -22.56
N GLU A 7 -0.09 -1.65 -23.88
CA GLU A 7 0.83 -2.62 -24.48
C GLU A 7 2.30 -2.23 -24.23
N PRO A 8 3.15 -3.15 -23.76
CA PRO A 8 4.59 -2.92 -23.62
C PRO A 8 5.23 -2.45 -24.93
N LYS A 9 6.18 -1.52 -24.85
CA LYS A 9 6.89 -0.98 -26.02
C LYS A 9 8.40 -1.18 -25.91
N PRO A 10 9.11 -1.38 -27.04
CA PRO A 10 10.56 -1.29 -27.08
C PRO A 10 11.01 0.07 -26.51
N GLY A 11 11.91 0.04 -25.52
CA GLY A 11 12.39 1.26 -24.84
C GLY A 11 11.60 1.67 -23.60
N ASP A 12 10.57 0.92 -23.20
CA ASP A 12 9.93 1.12 -21.89
C ASP A 12 10.99 1.05 -20.77
N PRO A 13 10.89 1.92 -19.74
CA PRO A 13 11.76 1.84 -18.58
C PRO A 13 11.56 0.51 -17.83
N LYS A 14 12.60 0.08 -17.10
CA LYS A 14 12.53 -1.12 -16.24
C LYS A 14 11.32 -1.08 -15.28
N HIS A 15 10.98 0.11 -14.78
CA HIS A 15 9.82 0.35 -13.92
C HIS A 15 8.73 1.08 -14.71
N THR A 16 7.61 0.41 -15.01
CA THR A 16 6.57 0.96 -15.91
C THR A 16 5.38 1.62 -15.20
N LEU A 17 5.35 1.63 -13.87
CA LEU A 17 4.26 2.24 -13.08
C LEU A 17 3.92 3.68 -13.50
N ALA A 18 4.90 4.58 -13.61
CA ALA A 18 4.64 5.98 -13.94
C ALA A 18 3.97 6.14 -15.33
N ILE A 19 4.43 5.39 -16.34
CA ILE A 19 3.84 5.43 -17.68
C ILE A 19 2.47 4.75 -17.73
N ASN A 20 2.24 3.72 -16.91
CA ASN A 20 0.92 3.08 -16.78
C ASN A 20 -0.07 4.02 -16.10
N LEU A 21 0.34 4.70 -15.02
CA LEU A 21 -0.47 5.72 -14.36
C LEU A 21 -0.78 6.86 -15.32
N LYS A 22 0.21 7.41 -16.03
CA LYS A 22 -0.02 8.47 -17.04
C LYS A 22 -1.11 8.10 -18.06
N HIS A 23 -1.21 6.83 -18.43
CA HIS A 23 -2.24 6.34 -19.34
C HIS A 23 -3.60 6.16 -18.65
N ALA A 24 -3.62 5.73 -17.39
CA ALA A 24 -4.83 5.46 -16.62
C ALA A 24 -5.51 6.74 -16.09
N LEU A 25 -4.74 7.73 -15.61
CA LEU A 25 -5.28 8.91 -14.91
C LEU A 25 -6.37 9.66 -15.70
N PRO A 26 -6.23 9.92 -17.02
CA PRO A 26 -7.26 10.63 -17.79
C PRO A 26 -8.58 9.87 -17.95
N LYS A 27 -8.62 8.57 -17.57
CA LYS A 27 -9.78 7.70 -17.71
C LYS A 27 -10.57 7.56 -16.40
N ILE A 28 -10.03 8.04 -15.29
CA ILE A 28 -10.67 7.98 -13.98
C ILE A 28 -11.85 8.97 -13.94
N LYS A 29 -13.04 8.46 -13.57
CA LYS A 29 -14.29 9.24 -13.48
C LYS A 29 -14.77 9.46 -12.04
N GLY A 30 -14.29 8.66 -11.09
CA GLY A 30 -14.69 8.74 -9.68
C GLY A 30 -13.87 9.78 -8.90
N ASP A 31 -14.47 10.35 -7.85
CA ASP A 31 -13.78 11.30 -6.96
C ASP A 31 -12.88 10.61 -5.93
N LYS A 32 -13.18 9.38 -5.51
CA LYS A 32 -12.29 8.64 -4.60
C LYS A 32 -11.47 7.63 -5.41
N ILE A 33 -10.16 7.75 -5.34
CA ILE A 33 -9.21 6.91 -6.05
C ILE A 33 -8.43 6.09 -5.03
N ILE A 34 -8.48 4.77 -5.18
CA ILE A 34 -7.75 3.81 -4.36
C ILE A 34 -6.83 3.02 -5.30
N ILE A 35 -5.56 2.89 -4.92
CA ILE A 35 -4.61 2.04 -5.64
C ILE A 35 -4.59 0.66 -4.98
N ILE A 36 -4.70 -0.38 -5.80
CA ILE A 36 -4.68 -1.79 -5.38
C ILE A 36 -3.64 -2.50 -6.28
N GLU A 37 -2.71 -3.20 -5.64
CA GLU A 37 -1.73 -4.09 -6.28
C GLU A 37 -2.20 -5.55 -6.19
N ASP A 38 -1.91 -6.33 -7.22
CA ASP A 38 -2.41 -7.70 -7.41
C ASP A 38 -1.69 -8.76 -6.56
N ASP A 39 -0.55 -8.41 -5.96
CA ASP A 39 0.24 -9.28 -5.08
C ASP A 39 0.06 -8.96 -3.59
N GLU A 40 -0.99 -8.23 -3.20
CA GLU A 40 -1.21 -7.81 -1.81
C GLU A 40 -2.55 -8.32 -1.25
N TYR A 41 -2.63 -8.42 0.08
CA TYR A 41 -3.89 -8.66 0.77
C TYR A 41 -4.58 -7.34 1.14
N TYR A 42 -5.90 -7.31 0.95
CA TYR A 42 -6.78 -6.23 1.41
C TYR A 42 -7.96 -6.84 2.15
N ALA A 43 -8.18 -6.41 3.39
CA ALA A 43 -9.32 -6.87 4.18
C ALA A 43 -10.66 -6.45 3.52
N PRO A 44 -11.78 -7.16 3.76
CA PRO A 44 -13.09 -6.81 3.20
C PRO A 44 -13.54 -5.36 3.49
N THR A 45 -13.10 -4.80 4.63
CA THR A 45 -13.40 -3.43 5.05
C THR A 45 -12.41 -2.38 4.56
N TYR A 46 -11.34 -2.76 3.84
CA TYR A 46 -10.29 -1.84 3.40
C TYR A 46 -10.84 -0.66 2.59
N ILE A 47 -11.67 -0.93 1.58
CA ILE A 47 -12.24 0.11 0.72
C ILE A 47 -13.14 1.06 1.53
N GLU A 48 -13.96 0.51 2.43
CA GLU A 48 -14.85 1.30 3.29
C GLU A 48 -14.05 2.24 4.20
N GLU A 49 -13.02 1.72 4.87
CA GLU A 49 -12.17 2.50 5.78
C GLU A 49 -11.40 3.60 5.05
N MET A 50 -10.79 3.30 3.91
CA MET A 50 -10.11 4.30 3.08
C MET A 50 -11.09 5.37 2.58
N SER A 51 -12.28 4.95 2.14
CA SER A 51 -13.35 5.84 1.68
C SER A 51 -13.84 6.77 2.79
N ARG A 52 -14.02 6.26 4.02
CA ARG A 52 -14.42 7.04 5.21
C ARG A 52 -13.41 8.12 5.54
N HIS A 53 -12.12 7.81 5.49
CA HIS A 53 -11.06 8.79 5.74
C HIS A 53 -10.98 9.86 4.64
N LEU A 54 -11.26 9.51 3.38
CA LEU A 54 -11.31 10.45 2.24
C LEU A 54 -12.49 11.43 2.29
N GLU A 55 -13.46 11.24 3.19
CA GLU A 55 -14.50 12.27 3.42
C GLU A 55 -13.88 13.57 3.92
N ASN A 56 -12.91 13.46 4.83
CA ASN A 56 -12.33 14.59 5.54
C ASN A 56 -10.91 14.97 5.08
N HIS A 57 -10.29 14.15 4.21
CA HIS A 57 -8.89 14.34 3.81
C HIS A 57 -8.72 14.18 2.30
N LYS A 58 -7.78 14.91 1.72
CA LYS A 58 -7.45 14.88 0.28
C LYS A 58 -6.64 13.64 -0.08
N VAL A 59 -5.73 13.20 0.80
CA VAL A 59 -4.88 12.00 0.62
C VAL A 59 -4.84 11.21 1.93
N VAL A 60 -5.00 9.90 1.86
CA VAL A 60 -5.06 8.98 3.00
C VAL A 60 -4.08 7.85 2.79
N GLY A 61 -3.42 7.38 3.86
CA GLY A 61 -2.66 6.14 3.78
C GLY A 61 -2.39 5.45 5.11
N ILE A 62 -1.96 4.19 5.00
CA ILE A 62 -1.65 3.34 6.15
C ILE A 62 -0.14 3.35 6.40
N MET A 63 0.26 3.66 7.62
CA MET A 63 1.66 3.64 8.07
C MET A 63 2.01 2.29 8.71
N HIS A 64 3.30 2.04 8.93
CA HIS A 64 3.79 0.78 9.53
C HIS A 64 3.41 -0.48 8.76
N SER A 65 3.68 -0.45 7.45
CA SER A 65 3.35 -1.54 6.51
C SER A 65 3.83 -2.88 7.06
N LYS A 66 2.91 -3.86 7.10
CA LYS A 66 3.23 -5.23 7.47
C LYS A 66 3.50 -6.00 6.18
N TYR A 67 4.55 -6.82 6.16
CA TYR A 67 4.88 -7.69 5.04
C TYR A 67 5.05 -9.13 5.51
N TYR A 68 4.55 -10.05 4.70
CA TYR A 68 4.66 -11.49 4.90
C TYR A 68 5.22 -12.15 3.65
N HIS A 69 6.40 -12.76 3.75
CA HIS A 69 6.98 -13.54 2.68
C HIS A 69 6.48 -14.97 2.75
N LEU A 70 5.51 -15.28 1.89
CA LEU A 70 4.70 -16.48 1.93
C LEU A 70 5.52 -17.78 1.90
N PRO A 71 6.47 -18.00 0.96
CA PRO A 71 7.24 -19.24 0.92
C PRO A 71 8.03 -19.52 2.20
N SER A 72 8.69 -18.49 2.74
CA SER A 72 9.64 -18.65 3.85
C SER A 72 9.03 -18.45 5.23
N GLY A 73 7.75 -18.04 5.30
CA GLY A 73 7.08 -17.66 6.56
C GLY A 73 7.77 -16.53 7.28
N GLY A 74 8.57 -15.74 6.58
CA GLY A 74 9.23 -14.61 7.15
C GLY A 74 8.27 -13.42 7.18
N TYR A 75 8.30 -12.63 8.25
CA TYR A 75 7.47 -11.43 8.34
C TYR A 75 8.24 -10.25 8.92
N VAL A 76 7.79 -9.04 8.59
CA VAL A 76 8.38 -7.79 9.09
C VAL A 76 7.30 -6.72 9.17
N GLN A 77 7.40 -5.86 10.19
CA GLN A 77 6.65 -4.61 10.24
C GLN A 77 7.63 -3.46 9.96
N MET A 78 7.29 -2.65 8.97
CA MET A 78 8.11 -1.56 8.50
C MET A 78 8.01 -0.34 9.44
N GLY A 79 9.10 0.40 9.54
CA GLY A 79 9.19 1.63 10.34
C GLY A 79 8.65 2.88 9.66
N ASN A 80 7.93 2.76 8.54
CA ASN A 80 7.42 3.92 7.79
C ASN A 80 6.32 4.63 8.58
N SER A 81 6.70 5.66 9.34
CA SER A 81 5.79 6.53 10.10
C SER A 81 5.44 7.83 9.38
N GLN A 82 6.02 8.01 8.19
CA GLN A 82 6.13 9.30 7.52
C GLN A 82 5.62 9.27 6.08
N HIS A 83 5.24 8.10 5.60
CA HIS A 83 4.67 7.83 4.29
C HIS A 83 3.93 6.49 4.36
N ALA A 84 2.95 6.32 3.50
CA ALA A 84 2.35 5.02 3.18
C ALA A 84 2.91 4.55 1.84
N SER A 85 3.00 3.23 1.63
CA SER A 85 3.29 2.67 0.31
C SER A 85 2.17 3.01 -0.68
N LEU A 86 2.44 2.93 -1.99
CA LEU A 86 1.46 3.33 -3.00
C LEU A 86 0.20 2.45 -2.94
N ALA A 87 0.36 1.14 -2.79
CA ALA A 87 -0.71 0.16 -2.55
C ALA A 87 -1.58 0.47 -1.32
N GLN A 88 -1.07 1.29 -0.40
CA GLN A 88 -1.74 1.71 0.83
C GLN A 88 -2.11 3.20 0.80
N THR A 89 -2.08 3.83 -0.37
CA THR A 89 -2.38 5.25 -0.55
C THR A 89 -3.67 5.42 -1.37
N ALA A 90 -4.58 6.24 -0.87
CA ALA A 90 -5.79 6.65 -1.58
C ALA A 90 -5.91 8.18 -1.58
N PHE A 91 -6.62 8.75 -2.54
CA PHE A 91 -6.73 10.20 -2.69
C PHE A 91 -8.03 10.61 -3.38
N LYS A 92 -8.42 11.88 -3.18
CA LYS A 92 -9.55 12.49 -3.89
C LYS A 92 -9.14 12.94 -5.30
N GLY A 93 -10.11 13.07 -6.20
CA GLY A 93 -9.91 13.51 -7.59
C GLY A 93 -9.28 14.90 -7.66
N SER A 94 -9.53 15.73 -6.65
CA SER A 94 -8.87 17.04 -6.47
C SER A 94 -7.34 16.97 -6.31
N PHE A 95 -6.74 15.81 -6.02
CA PHE A 95 -5.28 15.60 -6.00
C PHE A 95 -4.70 15.18 -7.34
N MET A 96 -5.55 14.91 -8.33
CA MET A 96 -5.11 14.40 -9.62
C MET A 96 -4.18 15.34 -10.39
N PRO A 97 -4.41 16.67 -10.40
CA PRO A 97 -3.47 17.59 -11.05
C PRO A 97 -2.06 17.52 -10.45
N GLU A 98 -1.94 17.43 -9.12
CA GLU A 98 -0.63 17.29 -8.46
C GLU A 98 0.04 15.94 -8.77
N LEU A 99 -0.72 14.85 -8.76
CA LEU A 99 -0.19 13.53 -9.12
C LEU A 99 0.30 13.48 -10.58
N SER A 100 -0.49 14.01 -11.52
CA SER A 100 -0.10 14.13 -12.93
C SER A 100 1.17 14.95 -13.08
N ARG A 101 1.28 16.07 -12.36
CA ARG A 101 2.49 16.91 -12.36
C ARG A 101 3.72 16.12 -11.89
N PHE A 102 3.62 15.33 -10.82
CA PHE A 102 4.75 14.51 -10.34
C PHE A 102 5.20 13.48 -11.39
N ILE A 103 4.24 12.86 -12.10
CA ILE A 103 4.48 11.90 -13.19
C ILE A 103 5.18 12.57 -14.37
N GLU A 104 4.77 13.78 -14.75
CA GLU A 104 5.30 14.48 -15.92
C GLU A 104 6.73 15.00 -15.73
N ILE A 105 7.03 15.60 -14.58
CA ILE A 105 8.34 16.22 -14.32
C ILE A 105 9.45 15.20 -14.04
N GLY A 106 9.14 13.90 -14.10
CA GLY A 106 10.12 12.84 -13.92
C GLY A 106 10.78 12.81 -12.53
N MET A 107 10.20 13.50 -11.54
CA MET A 107 10.67 13.41 -10.14
C MET A 107 10.57 11.97 -9.64
N ILE A 108 9.68 11.17 -10.23
CA ILE A 108 9.40 9.77 -9.88
C ILE A 108 10.40 8.83 -10.58
N LYS A 109 11.66 8.88 -10.16
CA LYS A 109 12.60 7.77 -10.36
C LYS A 109 12.64 6.99 -9.05
N ASP A 110 11.85 5.92 -9.00
CA ASP A 110 11.65 5.06 -7.84
C ASP A 110 10.96 5.78 -6.65
N TRP A 111 10.19 5.05 -5.84
CA TRP A 111 9.55 5.59 -4.61
C TRP A 111 8.49 6.69 -4.81
N LEU A 112 7.58 6.52 -5.78
CA LEU A 112 6.46 7.44 -6.03
C LEU A 112 5.71 7.84 -4.75
N ASP A 113 5.41 6.82 -3.94
CA ASP A 113 4.76 6.93 -2.65
C ASP A 113 5.51 7.89 -1.70
N CYS A 114 6.81 7.68 -1.48
CA CYS A 114 7.62 8.56 -0.64
C CYS A 114 7.56 10.03 -1.10
N GLN A 115 7.52 10.27 -2.41
CA GLN A 115 7.50 11.61 -2.98
C GLN A 115 6.14 12.30 -2.84
N ILE A 116 5.04 11.56 -3.05
CA ILE A 116 3.67 12.04 -2.76
C ILE A 116 3.62 12.52 -1.31
N TRP A 117 4.03 11.67 -0.38
CA TRP A 117 3.98 11.97 1.05
C TRP A 117 4.95 13.09 1.45
N ALA A 118 6.12 13.20 0.82
CA ALA A 118 7.04 14.32 1.03
C ALA A 118 6.44 15.66 0.57
N ALA A 119 5.82 15.70 -0.61
CA ALA A 119 5.21 16.92 -1.13
C ALA A 119 4.01 17.40 -0.31
N LEU A 120 3.26 16.47 0.29
CA LEU A 120 2.16 16.81 1.19
C LEU A 120 2.66 17.44 2.50
N LYS A 121 3.86 17.07 2.98
CA LYS A 121 4.49 17.70 4.16
C LYS A 121 4.98 19.12 3.93
N THR A 122 5.48 19.43 2.72
CA THR A 122 6.12 20.72 2.43
C THR A 122 5.13 21.88 2.21
N SER A 123 3.82 21.62 2.26
CA SER A 123 2.79 22.65 2.32
C SER A 123 2.85 23.42 3.66
N ARG A 124 3.72 24.46 3.70
CA ARG A 124 4.03 25.39 4.81
C ARG A 124 4.07 24.74 6.21
N HIS A 125 5.23 24.21 6.58
CA HIS A 125 5.59 23.96 7.97
C HIS A 125 6.15 25.24 8.64
N PRO A 126 5.47 25.87 9.61
CA PRO A 126 6.20 26.58 10.67
C PRO A 126 6.99 25.55 11.47
N ARG A 127 8.28 25.84 11.70
CA ARG A 127 9.20 25.04 12.53
C ARG A 127 8.55 24.75 13.89
N PRO A 128 8.74 23.55 14.49
CA PRO A 128 8.30 23.32 15.85
C PRO A 128 9.13 24.19 16.79
N THR A 129 8.47 25.14 17.47
CA THR A 129 8.98 25.66 18.73
C THR A 129 8.83 24.57 19.78
N ASN A 130 9.90 24.29 20.50
CA ASN A 130 9.95 23.29 21.56
C ASN A 130 8.77 23.46 22.53
N MET A 131 7.85 22.50 22.56
CA MET A 131 6.92 22.34 23.67
C MET A 131 6.97 20.88 24.12
N LEU A 132 7.51 20.70 25.32
CA LEU A 132 7.51 19.47 26.09
C LEU A 132 6.06 19.02 26.30
N THR A 133 5.64 18.00 25.57
CA THR A 133 4.33 17.35 25.78
C THR A 133 4.50 16.05 26.56
N PRO A 134 3.59 15.75 27.50
CA PRO A 134 3.63 14.53 28.31
C PRO A 134 3.67 13.25 27.45
N ARG A 135 4.41 12.24 27.91
CA ARG A 135 4.62 10.94 27.24
C ARG A 135 3.32 10.25 26.76
N SER A 136 2.20 10.46 27.44
CA SER A 136 0.89 9.89 27.11
C SER A 136 0.25 10.48 25.86
N LEU A 137 0.45 11.77 25.56
CA LEU A 137 -0.05 12.39 24.32
C LEU A 137 0.79 11.98 23.09
N ARG A 138 2.06 11.62 23.31
CA ARG A 138 2.97 11.15 22.26
C ARG A 138 2.52 9.80 21.67
N ILE A 139 1.87 8.95 22.46
CA ILE A 139 1.35 7.64 22.01
C ILE A 139 0.12 7.83 21.09
N ILE A 140 -0.72 8.84 21.36
CA ILE A 140 -1.89 9.14 20.52
C ILE A 140 -1.47 9.91 19.25
N GLN A 141 -0.49 10.81 19.34
CA GLN A 141 0.10 11.50 18.18
C GLN A 141 0.91 10.58 17.26
N ASN A 142 1.45 9.46 17.77
CA ASN A 142 2.12 8.45 16.95
C ASN A 142 1.15 7.55 16.16
N LYS A 143 -0.15 7.57 16.45
CA LYS A 143 -1.14 6.75 15.73
C LYS A 143 -1.70 7.45 14.48
N ILE A 144 -1.51 8.76 14.37
CA ILE A 144 -2.14 9.59 13.34
C ILE A 144 -1.19 10.74 12.98
N ALA A 145 -0.78 10.83 11.72
CA ALA A 145 -0.06 11.99 11.20
C ALA A 145 -0.92 12.71 10.15
N ALA A 146 -1.54 13.83 10.54
CA ALA A 146 -2.23 14.72 9.62
C ALA A 146 -1.33 15.90 9.23
N SER A 147 -1.43 16.37 7.97
CA SER A 147 -0.79 17.64 7.60
C SER A 147 -1.45 18.82 8.35
N LYS A 148 -0.70 19.91 8.57
CA LYS A 148 -1.19 21.10 9.30
C LYS A 148 -2.45 21.74 8.70
N ASN A 149 -2.76 21.45 7.43
CA ASN A 149 -3.93 21.94 6.70
C ASN A 149 -5.02 20.86 6.50
N GLY A 150 -4.90 19.69 7.13
CA GLY A 150 -5.88 18.59 7.02
C GLY A 150 -5.95 17.92 5.65
N GLN A 151 -5.04 18.24 4.72
CA GLN A 151 -5.07 17.68 3.37
C GLN A 151 -4.60 16.23 3.33
N SER A 152 -3.68 15.81 4.19
CA SER A 152 -3.24 14.42 4.23
C SER A 152 -3.44 13.79 5.60
N PHE A 153 -3.66 12.47 5.61
CA PHE A 153 -3.89 11.68 6.81
C PHE A 153 -3.21 10.31 6.71
N LEU A 154 -2.24 10.07 7.58
CA LEU A 154 -1.67 8.74 7.81
C LEU A 154 -2.25 8.17 9.09
N PHE A 155 -2.61 6.89 9.08
CA PHE A 155 -3.06 6.16 10.25
C PHE A 155 -2.40 4.80 10.38
N VAL A 156 -2.33 4.29 11.60
CA VAL A 156 -1.96 2.90 11.88
C VAL A 156 -3.23 2.05 11.82
N ASP A 157 -3.19 0.97 11.06
CA ASP A 157 -4.29 0.00 11.04
C ASP A 157 -4.32 -0.85 12.32
N SER A 158 -5.35 -1.69 12.46
CA SER A 158 -5.52 -2.48 13.69
C SER A 158 -4.55 -3.67 13.75
N ASP A 159 -4.59 -4.43 14.86
CA ASP A 159 -3.83 -5.69 14.99
C ASP A 159 -4.22 -6.70 13.91
N LYS A 160 -5.48 -6.66 13.46
CA LYS A 160 -5.93 -7.24 12.20
C LYS A 160 -5.69 -6.22 11.09
N PRO A 161 -4.67 -6.39 10.25
CA PRO A 161 -4.34 -5.41 9.23
C PRO A 161 -5.48 -5.23 8.23
N LEU A 162 -5.67 -3.99 7.78
CA LEU A 162 -6.51 -3.70 6.62
C LEU A 162 -5.76 -4.03 5.32
N TYR A 163 -4.43 -3.97 5.36
CA TYR A 163 -3.55 -4.31 4.26
C TYR A 163 -2.37 -5.13 4.79
N LEU A 164 -1.99 -6.18 4.06
CA LEU A 164 -0.79 -6.95 4.33
C LEU A 164 -0.08 -7.17 3.00
N GLY A 165 1.19 -6.78 2.91
CA GLY A 165 1.92 -7.05 1.68
C GLY A 165 2.35 -8.51 1.61
N ILE A 166 1.91 -9.24 0.59
CA ILE A 166 2.15 -10.70 0.46
C ILE A 166 3.23 -10.92 -0.58
N LYS A 167 4.41 -11.35 -0.13
CA LYS A 167 5.59 -11.47 -1.00
C LYS A 167 5.92 -12.91 -1.29
N GLY A 168 6.42 -13.15 -2.50
CA GLY A 168 6.77 -14.49 -2.97
C GLY A 168 5.56 -15.32 -3.44
N LEU A 169 4.47 -14.66 -3.87
CA LEU A 169 3.41 -15.32 -4.63
C LEU A 169 3.95 -15.85 -5.98
N PRO A 170 3.35 -16.90 -6.55
CA PRO A 170 3.66 -17.36 -7.90
C PRO A 170 3.47 -16.25 -8.94
N GLY A 171 4.25 -16.29 -10.02
CA GLY A 171 4.16 -15.35 -11.13
C GLY A 171 5.37 -14.44 -11.27
N ARG A 172 5.16 -13.19 -11.69
CA ARG A 172 6.25 -12.26 -11.96
C ARG A 172 6.89 -11.78 -10.65
N PRO A 173 8.22 -11.82 -10.52
CA PRO A 173 8.88 -11.26 -9.35
C PRO A 173 8.67 -9.74 -9.29
N GLY A 174 8.31 -9.23 -8.11
CA GLY A 174 8.24 -7.80 -7.88
C GLY A 174 9.63 -7.16 -7.76
N ILE A 175 9.67 -5.84 -7.93
CA ILE A 175 10.91 -5.06 -8.07
C ILE A 175 11.24 -4.18 -6.86
N GLY A 176 10.30 -4.04 -5.92
CA GLY A 176 10.47 -3.23 -4.71
C GLY A 176 11.30 -3.91 -3.62
N GLN A 177 11.77 -3.14 -2.63
CA GLN A 177 12.58 -3.67 -1.50
C GLN A 177 11.87 -4.77 -0.71
N GLY A 178 10.53 -4.74 -0.65
CA GLY A 178 9.71 -5.79 -0.01
C GLY A 178 9.96 -7.19 -0.57
N HIS A 179 10.48 -7.33 -1.79
CA HIS A 179 10.79 -8.64 -2.39
C HIS A 179 12.17 -9.17 -2.00
N ASN A 180 12.97 -8.40 -1.25
CA ASN A 180 14.26 -8.88 -0.74
C ASN A 180 14.03 -9.86 0.43
N VAL A 181 14.15 -11.16 0.15
CA VAL A 181 13.97 -12.24 1.13
C VAL A 181 14.85 -12.07 2.39
N GLY A 182 16.02 -11.42 2.26
CA GLY A 182 16.94 -11.17 3.37
C GLY A 182 16.42 -10.21 4.44
N MET A 183 15.36 -9.44 4.16
CA MET A 183 14.75 -8.54 5.15
C MET A 183 13.88 -9.27 6.18
N TYR A 184 13.40 -10.47 5.84
CA TYR A 184 12.49 -11.24 6.68
C TYR A 184 13.24 -12.11 7.68
N ARG A 185 13.80 -11.45 8.69
CA ARG A 185 14.61 -12.09 9.75
C ARG A 185 13.76 -12.82 10.78
N THR A 186 12.55 -12.31 11.05
CA THR A 186 11.59 -12.94 11.96
C THR A 186 10.81 -14.01 11.20
N ARG A 187 10.68 -15.19 11.81
CA ARG A 187 9.97 -16.34 11.23
C ARG A 187 8.68 -16.60 11.99
N ASP A 188 7.63 -16.86 11.24
CA ASP A 188 6.37 -17.38 11.73
C ASP A 188 6.53 -18.83 12.22
N SER A 189 5.55 -19.33 12.95
CA SER A 189 5.51 -20.72 13.36
C SER A 189 5.32 -21.65 12.17
N ALA A 190 5.63 -22.93 12.35
CA ALA A 190 5.38 -23.95 11.33
C ALA A 190 3.88 -24.03 10.94
N THR A 191 2.99 -23.70 11.87
CA THR A 191 1.54 -23.65 11.67
C THR A 191 1.02 -22.34 11.11
N ARG A 192 1.92 -21.37 10.84
CA ARG A 192 1.61 -20.07 10.23
C ARG A 192 0.66 -19.21 11.07
N ASP A 193 0.91 -19.14 12.38
CA ASP A 193 -0.01 -18.48 13.32
C ASP A 193 -0.08 -16.97 13.12
N ILE A 194 1.01 -16.31 12.70
CA ILE A 194 0.99 -14.89 12.37
C ILE A 194 0.15 -14.63 11.13
N LEU A 195 0.31 -15.43 10.08
CA LEU A 195 -0.53 -15.32 8.88
C LEU A 195 -2.01 -15.49 9.24
N LYS A 196 -2.36 -16.53 10.00
CA LYS A 196 -3.73 -16.76 10.48
C LYS A 196 -4.27 -15.61 11.32
N SER A 197 -3.43 -15.00 12.15
CA SER A 197 -3.83 -13.85 12.97
C SER A 197 -4.05 -12.59 12.13
N TRP A 198 -3.23 -12.36 11.10
CA TRP A 198 -3.31 -11.16 10.28
C TRP A 198 -4.40 -11.22 9.21
N VAL A 199 -4.63 -12.39 8.61
CA VAL A 199 -5.63 -12.57 7.55
C VAL A 199 -6.60 -13.71 7.90
N PRO A 200 -7.36 -13.58 9.00
CA PRO A 200 -8.11 -14.70 9.58
C PRO A 200 -9.19 -15.30 8.66
N GLU A 201 -9.73 -14.50 7.75
CA GLU A 201 -10.76 -14.93 6.80
C GLU A 201 -10.16 -15.62 5.56
N ASP A 202 -8.96 -15.20 5.15
CA ASP A 202 -8.37 -15.59 3.85
C ASP A 202 -7.08 -16.40 3.96
N TYR A 203 -6.56 -16.67 5.16
CA TYR A 203 -5.27 -17.35 5.32
C TYR A 203 -5.21 -18.69 4.58
N GLN A 204 -6.34 -19.41 4.51
CA GLN A 204 -6.39 -20.73 3.88
C GLN A 204 -6.09 -20.66 2.38
N ILE A 205 -6.48 -19.56 1.71
CA ILE A 205 -6.15 -19.31 0.30
C ILE A 205 -4.63 -19.31 0.12
N TYR A 206 -3.92 -18.58 0.98
CA TYR A 206 -2.46 -18.50 0.94
C TYR A 206 -1.78 -19.83 1.31
N ILE A 207 -2.36 -20.58 2.25
CA ILE A 207 -1.92 -21.95 2.59
C ILE A 207 -2.10 -22.90 1.40
N ASP A 208 -3.20 -22.77 0.66
CA ASP A 208 -3.46 -23.60 -0.50
C ASP A 208 -2.55 -23.26 -1.68
N VAL A 209 -2.15 -21.99 -1.83
CA VAL A 209 -1.11 -21.57 -2.79
C VAL A 209 0.23 -22.25 -2.48
N ILE A 210 0.72 -22.19 -1.24
CA ILE A 210 2.03 -22.80 -0.90
C ILE A 210 2.01 -24.32 -0.98
N ASN A 211 0.85 -24.95 -0.77
CA ASN A 211 0.69 -26.39 -0.85
C ASN A 211 0.40 -26.88 -2.28
N GLY A 212 0.33 -25.96 -3.26
CA GLY A 212 0.03 -26.29 -4.66
C GLY A 212 -1.42 -26.73 -4.90
N LYS A 213 -2.32 -26.53 -3.93
CA LYS A 213 -3.76 -26.79 -4.08
C LYS A 213 -4.45 -25.70 -4.89
N LEU A 214 -4.01 -24.46 -4.75
CA LEU A 214 -4.44 -23.33 -5.57
C LEU A 214 -3.30 -22.92 -6.52
N THR A 215 -3.59 -22.91 -7.81
CA THR A 215 -2.66 -22.66 -8.91
C THR A 215 -3.29 -21.76 -9.98
N GLU A 216 -2.47 -21.27 -10.90
CA GLU A 216 -2.95 -20.51 -12.07
C GLU A 216 -3.91 -21.32 -12.97
N ASN A 217 -3.84 -22.65 -12.93
CA ASN A 217 -4.67 -23.51 -13.79
C ASN A 217 -6.04 -23.82 -13.19
N ASN A 218 -6.23 -23.67 -11.87
CA ASN A 218 -7.47 -24.08 -11.20
C ASN A 218 -8.13 -22.97 -10.36
N TYR A 219 -7.62 -21.74 -10.36
CA TYR A 219 -8.20 -20.66 -9.54
C TYR A 219 -9.69 -20.41 -9.83
N ARG A 220 -10.13 -20.54 -11.09
CA ARG A 220 -11.54 -20.34 -11.46
C ARG A 220 -12.44 -21.35 -10.75
N GLU A 221 -12.08 -22.63 -10.82
CA GLU A 221 -12.80 -23.70 -10.14
C GLU A 221 -12.74 -23.52 -8.61
N TYR A 222 -11.57 -23.19 -8.07
CA TYR A 222 -11.37 -22.95 -6.64
C TYR A 222 -12.31 -21.86 -6.08
N PHE A 223 -12.53 -20.79 -6.86
CA PHE A 223 -13.43 -19.68 -6.48
C PHE A 223 -14.85 -19.80 -7.03
N GLY A 224 -15.18 -20.89 -7.73
CA GLY A 224 -16.52 -21.12 -8.31
C GLY A 224 -16.92 -20.12 -9.41
N TRP A 225 -15.96 -19.68 -10.23
CA TRP A 225 -16.16 -18.78 -11.38
C TRP A 225 -16.44 -19.52 -12.69
#